data_AF-A0A3B8UGF8-F1
#
_entry.id   AF-A0A3B8UGF8-F1
#
_cell.length_a   1.000
_cell.length_b   1.000
_cell.length_c   1.000
_cell.angle_alpha   90.00
_cell.angle_beta   90.00
_cell.angle_gamma   90.00
#
_symmetry.space_group_name_H-M   'P 1'
#
loop_
_entity.id
_entity.type
_entity.pdbx_description
1 polymer ?
#
loop_
_entity_poly.entity_id
_entity_poly.type
_entity_poly.pdbx_seq_one_letter_code
_entity_poly.pdbx_strand_id
1 'polypeptide(L)'
;LAPCGGYIAGRKDCIEQAAYRLSSPGLGKEVGATINVNKDFYQGLFLAPTVVAGALKGAIFAANVYEKAGFRCIPDAKEERYDIIQAVELGTKEGLVAFCKGIQAAAPVDSFVTPEPWAMPGYDSDVIMAAGAFVQGSSIELSADGPVKEPYAVYFQGGLTWYHAKFGIMMSMQKMYEKGLLKIN
;
A
#
# COMPACT_ATOMS: atom_id res chain seq x y z
N LEU A 1 -15.22 -3.50 -1.45
CA LEU A 1 -14.10 -2.74 -2.05
C LEU A 1 -14.23 -2.85 -3.55
N ALA A 2 -13.79 -1.84 -4.30
CA ALA A 2 -13.80 -1.90 -5.75
C ALA A 2 -12.91 -3.07 -6.23
N PRO A 3 -13.42 -4.01 -7.05
CA PRO A 3 -12.64 -5.17 -7.48
C PRO A 3 -11.56 -4.83 -8.51
N CYS A 4 -11.78 -3.78 -9.31
CA CYS A 4 -10.83 -3.22 -10.28
C CYS A 4 -11.34 -1.84 -10.75
N GLY A 5 -10.55 -1.17 -11.59
CA GLY A 5 -10.98 0.05 -12.31
C GLY A 5 -10.21 1.31 -11.92
N GLY A 6 -10.69 2.44 -12.42
CA GLY A 6 -10.14 3.76 -12.17
C GLY A 6 -11.20 4.85 -12.37
N TYR A 7 -10.89 6.08 -11.98
CA TYR A 7 -11.79 7.21 -12.14
C TYR A 7 -11.11 8.38 -12.83
N ILE A 8 -11.90 9.22 -13.50
CA ILE A 8 -11.47 10.51 -14.05
C ILE A 8 -12.53 11.53 -13.64
N ALA A 9 -12.10 12.62 -13.02
CA ALA A 9 -12.97 13.73 -12.62
C ALA A 9 -12.33 15.04 -13.09
N GLY A 10 -13.13 15.98 -13.61
CA GLY A 10 -12.61 17.22 -14.16
C GLY A 10 -13.62 17.96 -15.04
N ARG A 11 -13.10 18.88 -15.85
CA ARG A 11 -13.92 19.68 -16.79
C ARG A 11 -14.59 18.79 -17.83
N LYS A 12 -15.81 19.17 -18.24
CA LYS A 12 -16.64 18.37 -19.15
C LYS A 12 -15.93 18.05 -20.48
N ASP A 13 -15.27 19.03 -21.08
CA ASP A 13 -14.49 18.90 -22.31
C ASP A 13 -13.34 17.88 -22.17
N CYS A 14 -12.62 17.92 -21.05
CA CYS A 14 -11.56 16.96 -20.76
C CYS A 14 -12.09 15.53 -20.56
N ILE A 15 -13.21 15.37 -19.83
CA ILE A 15 -13.84 14.06 -19.60
C ILE A 15 -14.33 13.46 -20.91
N GLU A 16 -14.89 14.27 -21.81
CA GLU A 16 -15.35 13.83 -23.12
C GLU A 16 -14.21 13.30 -23.99
N GLN A 17 -13.07 14.01 -24.04
CA GLN A 17 -11.88 13.53 -24.75
C GLN A 17 -11.33 12.23 -24.16
N ALA A 18 -11.29 12.11 -22.82
CA ALA A 18 -10.86 10.89 -22.15
C ALA A 18 -11.81 9.71 -22.44
N ALA A 19 -13.13 9.95 -22.49
CA ALA A 19 -14.11 8.94 -22.83
C ALA A 19 -13.93 8.42 -24.26
N TYR A 20 -13.69 9.29 -25.25
CA TYR A 20 -13.41 8.86 -26.62
C TYR A 20 -12.12 8.05 -26.74
N ARG A 21 -11.11 8.37 -25.92
CA ARG A 21 -9.87 7.60 -25.89
C ARG A 21 -10.07 6.21 -25.27
N LEU A 22 -10.91 6.11 -24.23
CA LEU A 22 -11.21 4.86 -23.55
C LEU A 22 -12.06 3.92 -24.42
N SER A 23 -13.03 4.46 -25.17
CA SER A 23 -13.90 3.71 -26.07
C SER A 23 -13.53 3.96 -27.55
N SER A 24 -14.32 4.78 -28.25
CA SER A 24 -14.04 5.25 -29.60
C SER A 24 -14.71 6.61 -29.86
N PRO A 25 -14.20 7.42 -30.81
CA PRO A 25 -14.87 8.64 -31.24
C PRO A 25 -16.32 8.38 -31.68
N GLY A 26 -17.24 9.24 -31.25
CA GLY A 26 -18.67 9.14 -31.56
C GLY A 26 -19.49 8.31 -30.56
N LEU A 27 -18.90 7.30 -29.91
CA LEU A 27 -19.56 6.54 -28.83
C LEU A 27 -19.33 7.17 -27.45
N GLY A 28 -18.09 7.51 -27.14
CA GLY A 28 -17.72 8.12 -25.85
C GLY A 28 -18.17 7.27 -24.66
N LYS A 29 -18.87 7.87 -23.70
CA LYS A 29 -19.31 7.24 -22.45
C LYS A 29 -20.72 6.63 -22.49
N GLU A 30 -21.39 6.67 -23.63
CA GLU A 30 -22.79 6.21 -23.77
C GLU A 30 -22.93 4.68 -23.78
N VAL A 31 -21.82 3.95 -23.94
CA VAL A 31 -21.76 2.49 -23.98
C VAL A 31 -20.72 1.95 -23.01
N GLY A 32 -21.00 0.77 -22.45
CA GLY A 32 -20.12 0.08 -21.51
C GLY A 32 -20.91 -0.65 -20.43
N ALA A 33 -20.99 -1.98 -20.52
CA ALA A 33 -21.68 -2.78 -19.51
C ALA A 33 -20.89 -2.76 -18.19
N THR A 34 -21.58 -2.52 -17.08
CA THR A 34 -20.95 -2.46 -15.74
C THR A 34 -20.77 -3.82 -15.09
N ILE A 35 -21.26 -4.92 -15.70
CA ILE A 35 -21.05 -6.32 -15.28
C ILE A 35 -21.11 -6.51 -13.75
N ASN A 36 -22.21 -6.06 -13.14
CA ASN A 36 -22.53 -6.24 -11.71
C ASN A 36 -21.58 -5.57 -10.68
N VAL A 37 -20.61 -4.74 -11.07
CA VAL A 37 -19.69 -4.10 -10.08
C VAL A 37 -20.23 -2.79 -9.47
N ASN A 38 -21.39 -2.32 -9.92
CA ASN A 38 -21.98 -1.06 -9.46
C ASN A 38 -22.13 -1.01 -7.92
N LYS A 39 -22.65 -2.08 -7.31
CA LYS A 39 -22.82 -2.13 -5.85
C LYS A 39 -21.48 -1.94 -5.13
N ASP A 40 -20.43 -2.61 -5.59
CA ASP A 40 -19.11 -2.56 -4.97
C ASP A 40 -18.45 -1.19 -5.12
N PHE A 41 -18.66 -0.51 -6.25
CA PHE A 41 -18.20 0.86 -6.44
C PHE A 41 -18.92 1.85 -5.53
N TYR A 42 -20.26 1.81 -5.46
CA TYR A 42 -21.00 2.74 -4.60
C TYR A 42 -20.72 2.50 -3.11
N GLN A 43 -20.71 1.24 -2.67
CA GLN A 43 -20.37 0.89 -1.30
C GLN A 43 -18.91 1.23 -0.99
N GLY A 44 -17.99 0.97 -1.92
CA GLY A 44 -16.58 1.32 -1.81
C GLY A 44 -16.37 2.83 -1.65
N LEU A 45 -17.02 3.64 -2.48
CA LEU A 45 -16.95 5.11 -2.39
C LEU A 45 -17.51 5.64 -1.08
N PHE A 46 -18.63 5.09 -0.61
CA PHE A 46 -19.23 5.46 0.67
C PHE A 46 -18.29 5.16 1.86
N LEU A 47 -17.58 4.03 1.83
CA LEU A 47 -16.65 3.62 2.88
C LEU A 47 -15.25 4.25 2.75
N ALA A 48 -14.92 4.81 1.57
CA ALA A 48 -13.58 5.28 1.26
C ALA A 48 -13.00 6.26 2.30
N PRO A 49 -13.73 7.29 2.80
CA PRO A 49 -13.17 8.21 3.80
C PRO A 49 -12.75 7.50 5.10
N THR A 50 -13.54 6.54 5.56
CA THR A 50 -13.25 5.76 6.78
C THR A 50 -12.04 4.86 6.58
N VAL A 51 -11.96 4.19 5.44
CA VAL A 51 -10.84 3.29 5.11
C VAL A 51 -9.53 4.08 4.95
N VAL A 52 -9.56 5.20 4.23
CA VAL A 52 -8.40 6.10 4.07
C VAL A 52 -7.93 6.63 5.43
N ALA A 53 -8.85 7.03 6.31
CA ALA A 53 -8.49 7.45 7.67
C ALA A 53 -7.84 6.31 8.49
N GLY A 54 -8.24 5.05 8.26
CA GLY A 54 -7.62 3.87 8.86
C GLY A 54 -6.16 3.67 8.39
N ALA A 55 -5.95 3.69 7.07
CA ALA A 55 -4.63 3.59 6.45
C ALA A 55 -3.72 4.74 6.89
N LEU A 56 -4.22 5.98 6.91
CA LEU A 56 -3.45 7.16 7.31
C LEU A 56 -3.01 7.12 8.78
N LYS A 57 -3.89 6.67 9.69
CA LYS A 57 -3.49 6.41 11.08
C LYS A 57 -2.38 5.36 11.15
N GLY A 58 -2.47 4.31 10.31
CA GLY A 58 -1.43 3.30 10.13
C GLY A 58 -0.09 3.90 9.75
N ALA A 59 -0.03 4.72 8.70
CA ALA A 59 1.17 5.42 8.25
C ALA A 59 1.79 6.28 9.36
N ILE A 60 0.99 7.11 10.04
CA ILE A 60 1.46 7.96 11.15
C ILE A 60 1.99 7.10 12.32
N PHE A 61 1.33 5.99 12.63
CA PHE A 61 1.80 5.08 13.66
C PHE A 61 3.13 4.42 13.28
N ALA A 62 3.28 3.96 12.04
CA ALA A 62 4.52 3.40 11.52
C ALA A 62 5.67 4.40 11.68
N ALA A 63 5.50 5.66 11.25
CA ALA A 63 6.51 6.70 11.44
C ALA A 63 6.90 6.86 12.92
N ASN A 64 5.89 6.98 13.81
CA ASN A 64 6.12 7.19 15.24
C ASN A 64 6.88 6.04 15.91
N VAL A 65 6.63 4.79 15.54
CA VAL A 65 7.28 3.64 16.18
C VAL A 65 8.66 3.35 15.58
N TYR A 66 8.83 3.54 14.27
CA TYR A 66 10.12 3.31 13.61
C TYR A 66 11.13 4.43 13.89
N GLU A 67 10.70 5.68 13.98
CA GLU A 67 11.56 6.78 14.44
C GLU A 67 12.08 6.55 15.85
N LYS A 68 11.21 6.12 16.77
CA LYS A 68 11.62 5.77 18.14
C LYS A 68 12.60 4.60 18.19
N ALA A 69 12.53 3.70 17.20
CA ALA A 69 13.48 2.60 17.03
C ALA A 69 14.77 3.01 16.28
N GLY A 70 14.92 4.29 15.91
CA GLY A 70 16.14 4.84 15.30
C GLY A 70 16.18 4.81 13.78
N PHE A 71 15.06 4.51 13.11
CA PHE A 71 14.96 4.52 11.65
C PHE A 71 14.49 5.89 11.14
N ARG A 72 14.99 6.29 9.96
CA ARG A 72 14.49 7.48 9.27
C ARG A 72 13.17 7.15 8.56
N CYS A 73 12.15 7.95 8.83
CA CYS A 73 10.83 7.82 8.21
C CYS A 73 10.54 9.03 7.31
N ILE A 74 9.83 8.80 6.21
CA ILE A 74 9.44 9.84 5.25
C ILE A 74 7.98 9.58 4.80
N PRO A 75 7.05 10.52 5.02
CA PRO A 75 7.16 11.68 5.91
C PRO A 75 7.41 11.27 7.37
N ASP A 76 7.98 12.18 8.15
CA ASP A 76 8.22 11.99 9.58
C ASP A 76 6.92 12.01 10.41
N ALA A 77 7.00 11.63 11.69
CA ALA A 77 5.85 11.52 12.59
C ALA A 77 5.04 12.82 12.81
N LYS A 78 5.58 13.98 12.44
CA LYS A 78 5.02 15.32 12.67
C LYS A 78 4.60 16.02 11.38
N GLU A 79 5.13 15.60 10.23
CA GLU A 79 4.78 16.15 8.93
C GLU A 79 3.30 15.92 8.59
N GLU A 80 2.72 16.91 7.88
CA GLU A 80 1.38 16.81 7.31
C GLU A 80 1.31 15.69 6.27
N ARG A 81 0.10 15.13 6.09
CA ARG A 81 -0.13 13.95 5.24
C ARG A 81 -1.08 14.29 4.10
N TYR A 82 -0.66 13.94 2.88
CA TYR A 82 -1.43 14.19 1.65
C TYR A 82 -1.75 12.91 0.86
N ASP A 83 -1.16 11.79 1.25
CA ASP A 83 -1.45 10.45 0.75
C ASP A 83 -1.35 9.41 1.89
N ILE A 84 -1.40 8.13 1.55
CA ILE A 84 -1.32 7.00 2.49
C ILE A 84 0.07 6.36 2.55
N ILE A 85 1.05 6.91 1.84
CA ILE A 85 2.38 6.32 1.72
C ILE A 85 3.20 6.64 2.97
N GLN A 86 3.89 5.64 3.49
CA GLN A 86 4.91 5.79 4.51
C GLN A 86 6.18 5.06 4.09
N ALA A 87 7.28 5.78 3.94
CA ALA A 87 8.59 5.19 3.72
C ALA A 87 9.37 5.07 5.03
N VAL A 88 10.16 4.00 5.16
CA VAL A 88 11.12 3.77 6.24
C VAL A 88 12.44 3.32 5.64
N GLU A 89 13.53 4.04 5.89
CA GLU A 89 14.88 3.66 5.45
C GLU A 89 15.45 2.62 6.42
N LEU A 90 15.52 1.35 5.99
CA LEU A 90 15.89 0.23 6.87
C LEU A 90 17.41 -0.03 6.90
N GLY A 91 18.17 0.63 6.02
CA GLY A 91 19.64 0.64 5.99
C GLY A 91 20.29 -0.67 5.54
N THR A 92 19.56 -1.79 5.52
CA THR A 92 20.07 -3.11 5.14
C THR A 92 19.06 -3.90 4.32
N LYS A 93 19.55 -4.78 3.44
CA LYS A 93 18.73 -5.75 2.71
C LYS A 93 17.96 -6.65 3.66
N GLU A 94 18.60 -7.09 4.73
CA GLU A 94 18.02 -7.96 5.75
C GLU A 94 16.87 -7.27 6.48
N GLY A 95 17.01 -5.97 6.77
CA GLY A 95 15.96 -5.11 7.31
C GLY A 95 14.73 -5.06 6.40
N LEU A 96 14.93 -4.73 5.12
CA LEU A 96 13.86 -4.69 4.11
C LEU A 96 13.12 -6.03 4.00
N VAL A 97 13.88 -7.12 3.89
CA VAL A 97 13.28 -8.46 3.79
C VAL A 97 12.54 -8.83 5.07
N ALA A 98 13.07 -8.54 6.25
CA ALA A 98 12.41 -8.85 7.52
C ALA A 98 11.12 -8.05 7.71
N PHE A 99 11.13 -6.77 7.32
CA PHE A 99 9.95 -5.91 7.35
C PHE A 99 8.83 -6.48 6.48
N CYS A 100 9.09 -6.74 5.19
CA CYS A 100 8.08 -7.27 4.27
C CYS A 100 7.57 -8.65 4.70
N LYS A 101 8.43 -9.53 5.23
CA LYS A 101 8.00 -10.81 5.80
C LYS A 101 7.05 -10.63 6.99
N GLY A 102 7.27 -9.62 7.83
CA GLY A 102 6.35 -9.31 8.94
C GLY A 102 5.00 -8.78 8.47
N ILE A 103 4.98 -7.92 7.45
CA ILE A 103 3.73 -7.43 6.84
C ILE A 103 2.95 -8.58 6.21
N GLN A 104 3.61 -9.46 5.43
CA GLN A 104 2.94 -10.61 4.81
C GLN A 104 2.38 -11.58 5.87
N ALA A 105 3.14 -11.85 6.93
CA ALA A 105 2.68 -12.72 8.01
C ALA A 105 1.44 -12.17 8.76
N ALA A 106 1.22 -10.85 8.71
CA ALA A 106 0.05 -10.19 9.28
C ALA A 106 -1.14 -10.09 8.32
N ALA A 107 -0.99 -10.54 7.07
CA ALA A 107 -2.00 -10.38 6.04
C ALA A 107 -3.18 -11.35 6.23
N PRO A 108 -4.40 -10.98 5.82
CA PRO A 108 -5.56 -11.88 5.89
C PRO A 108 -5.51 -13.00 4.84
N VAL A 109 -4.84 -12.77 3.69
CA VAL A 109 -4.70 -13.72 2.58
C VAL A 109 -3.21 -14.04 2.41
N ASP A 110 -2.89 -15.31 2.10
CA ASP A 110 -1.54 -15.79 1.83
C ASP A 110 -0.50 -15.47 2.93
N SER A 111 -0.90 -15.38 4.19
CA SER A 111 0.01 -15.11 5.31
C SER A 111 1.06 -16.19 5.57
N PHE A 112 0.81 -17.40 5.06
CA PHE A 112 1.77 -18.52 5.09
C PHE A 112 2.82 -18.44 3.97
N VAL A 113 2.59 -17.61 2.94
CA VAL A 113 3.53 -17.39 1.85
C VAL A 113 4.61 -16.42 2.30
N THR A 114 5.86 -16.74 2.00
CA THR A 114 7.01 -15.91 2.36
C THR A 114 7.45 -15.07 1.16
N PRO A 115 7.44 -13.72 1.25
CA PRO A 115 7.91 -12.88 0.16
C PRO A 115 9.43 -12.98 0.03
N GLU A 116 9.89 -12.96 -1.21
CA GLU A 116 11.30 -12.97 -1.60
C GLU A 116 11.55 -11.89 -2.65
N PRO A 117 12.76 -11.30 -2.69
CA PRO A 117 13.14 -10.39 -3.78
C PRO A 117 13.00 -11.07 -5.13
N TRP A 118 12.41 -10.38 -6.09
CA TRP A 118 12.26 -10.86 -7.46
C TRP A 118 12.48 -9.74 -8.48
N ALA A 119 12.99 -10.12 -9.65
CA ALA A 119 13.22 -9.23 -10.78
C ALA A 119 11.89 -8.77 -11.39
N MET A 120 11.34 -7.67 -10.86
CA MET A 120 10.09 -7.09 -11.34
C MET A 120 10.33 -6.32 -12.66
N PRO A 121 9.56 -6.60 -13.74
CA PRO A 121 9.72 -5.89 -15.00
C PRO A 121 9.60 -4.38 -14.85
N GLY A 122 10.57 -3.63 -15.39
CA GLY A 122 10.60 -2.17 -15.34
C GLY A 122 11.45 -1.57 -14.21
N TYR A 123 11.98 -2.40 -13.30
CA TYR A 123 12.90 -1.96 -12.24
C TYR A 123 14.35 -2.33 -12.57
N ASP A 124 15.31 -1.49 -12.13
CA ASP A 124 16.76 -1.71 -12.29
C ASP A 124 17.36 -2.60 -11.19
N SER A 125 16.56 -2.96 -10.19
CA SER A 125 16.92 -3.85 -9.08
C SER A 125 15.79 -4.82 -8.79
N ASP A 126 16.10 -5.91 -8.09
CA ASP A 126 15.06 -6.76 -7.49
C ASP A 126 14.15 -5.93 -6.58
N VAL A 127 12.88 -6.31 -6.53
CA VAL A 127 11.88 -5.71 -5.64
C VAL A 127 11.31 -6.82 -4.77
N ILE A 128 11.10 -6.53 -3.48
CA ILE A 128 10.32 -7.40 -2.60
C ILE A 128 8.97 -6.75 -2.32
N MET A 129 7.91 -7.54 -2.27
CA MET A 129 6.55 -7.08 -2.02
C MET A 129 5.80 -8.04 -1.09
N ALA A 130 5.10 -7.47 -0.11
CA ALA A 130 4.11 -8.11 0.72
C ALA A 130 2.72 -7.58 0.32
N ALA A 131 1.86 -8.48 -0.15
CA ALA A 131 0.60 -8.13 -0.82
C ALA A 131 -0.50 -9.18 -0.59
N GLY A 132 -0.65 -9.66 0.65
CA GLY A 132 -1.71 -10.59 1.06
C GLY A 132 -3.10 -9.95 1.16
N ALA A 133 -3.57 -9.38 0.04
CA ALA A 133 -4.83 -8.65 -0.09
C ALA A 133 -5.96 -9.53 -0.63
N PHE A 134 -7.22 -9.16 -0.32
CA PHE A 134 -8.40 -9.77 -0.93
C PHE A 134 -8.52 -9.41 -2.42
N VAL A 135 -8.18 -8.17 -2.79
CA VAL A 135 -8.12 -7.72 -4.18
C VAL A 135 -6.65 -7.69 -4.62
N GLN A 136 -6.32 -8.43 -5.67
CA GLN A 136 -4.95 -8.53 -6.17
C GLN A 136 -4.39 -7.15 -6.53
N GLY A 137 -3.24 -6.81 -5.97
CA GLY A 137 -2.56 -5.53 -6.22
C GLY A 137 -3.19 -4.32 -5.52
N SER A 138 -4.14 -4.54 -4.59
CA SER A 138 -4.74 -3.47 -3.81
C SER A 138 -3.75 -2.86 -2.82
N SER A 139 -3.45 -1.57 -2.99
CA SER A 139 -2.58 -0.79 -2.09
C SER A 139 -3.34 -0.03 -1.00
N ILE A 140 -4.68 -0.04 -1.02
CA ILE A 140 -5.49 0.42 0.11
C ILE A 140 -5.64 -0.67 1.18
N GLU A 141 -5.45 -1.93 0.80
CA GLU A 141 -5.19 -3.01 1.73
C GLU A 141 -3.75 -2.96 2.23
N LEU A 142 -3.51 -3.55 3.39
CA LEU A 142 -2.20 -3.49 4.04
C LEU A 142 -1.13 -4.13 3.15
N SER A 143 -0.14 -3.35 2.74
CA SER A 143 0.93 -3.82 1.85
C SER A 143 2.25 -3.11 2.17
N ALA A 144 3.35 -3.74 1.75
CA ALA A 144 4.67 -3.14 1.82
C ALA A 144 5.59 -3.66 0.73
N ASP A 145 6.30 -2.77 0.06
CA ASP A 145 7.24 -3.11 -1.00
C ASP A 145 8.45 -2.19 -1.01
N GLY A 146 9.52 -2.60 -1.69
CA GLY A 146 10.69 -1.74 -1.84
C GLY A 146 11.78 -2.36 -2.71
N PRO A 147 12.59 -1.52 -3.38
CA PRO A 147 13.73 -1.98 -4.17
C PRO A 147 14.83 -2.51 -3.24
N VAL A 148 15.49 -3.60 -3.64
CA VAL A 148 16.67 -4.14 -2.96
C VAL A 148 17.90 -3.34 -3.35
N LYS A 149 17.92 -2.07 -2.92
CA LYS A 149 18.96 -1.08 -3.21
C LYS A 149 19.03 -0.08 -2.07
N GLU A 150 20.22 0.46 -1.81
CA GLU A 150 20.43 1.49 -0.79
C GLU A 150 19.48 2.70 -1.03
N PRO A 151 18.83 3.27 0.02
CA PRO A 151 19.00 3.01 1.47
C PRO A 151 18.15 1.86 2.03
N TYR A 152 17.69 0.94 1.18
CA TYR A 152 16.77 -0.15 1.51
C TYR A 152 15.47 0.39 2.10
N ALA A 153 14.93 1.41 1.43
CA ALA A 153 13.66 2.01 1.80
C ALA A 153 12.52 1.02 1.52
N VAL A 154 11.68 0.81 2.53
CA VAL A 154 10.38 0.15 2.35
C VAL A 154 9.30 1.20 2.25
N TYR A 155 8.36 1.01 1.33
CA TYR A 155 7.13 1.76 1.19
C TYR A 155 6.00 0.92 1.75
N PHE A 156 5.47 1.37 2.89
CA PHE A 156 4.33 0.79 3.57
C PHE A 156 3.10 1.65 3.30
N GLN A 157 1.96 1.01 3.01
CA GLN A 157 0.71 1.71 2.77
C GLN A 157 -0.51 0.83 3.02
N GLY A 158 -1.66 1.50 3.14
CA GLY A 158 -2.95 0.83 3.25
C GLY A 158 -3.24 0.25 4.64
N GLY A 159 -4.37 -0.45 4.70
CA GLY A 159 -4.95 -1.00 5.92
C GLY A 159 -6.44 -0.68 5.98
N LEU A 160 -7.27 -1.67 5.65
CA LEU A 160 -8.74 -1.52 5.63
C LEU A 160 -9.33 -1.07 6.97
N THR A 161 -8.64 -1.44 8.05
CA THR A 161 -8.93 -0.97 9.39
C THR A 161 -7.64 -0.51 10.05
N TRP A 162 -7.74 0.49 10.91
CA TRP A 162 -6.65 0.94 11.76
C TRP A 162 -6.04 -0.21 12.59
N TYR A 163 -6.89 -1.13 13.08
CA TYR A 163 -6.44 -2.26 13.90
C TYR A 163 -5.54 -3.22 13.11
N HIS A 164 -5.90 -3.51 11.85
CA HIS A 164 -5.09 -4.36 10.99
C HIS A 164 -3.79 -3.67 10.59
N ALA A 165 -3.82 -2.37 10.26
CA ALA A 165 -2.61 -1.60 9.98
C ALA A 165 -1.64 -1.62 11.17
N LYS A 166 -2.14 -1.34 12.39
CA LYS A 166 -1.36 -1.41 13.62
C LYS A 166 -0.77 -2.80 13.86
N PHE A 167 -1.57 -3.86 13.69
CA PHE A 167 -1.10 -5.23 13.84
C PHE A 167 0.02 -5.58 12.86
N GLY A 168 -0.14 -5.20 11.58
CA GLY A 168 0.90 -5.35 10.56
C GLY A 168 2.22 -4.70 10.94
N ILE A 169 2.18 -3.44 11.36
CA ILE A 169 3.36 -2.69 11.79
C ILE A 169 4.01 -3.33 13.03
N MET A 170 3.21 -3.82 13.98
CA MET A 170 3.75 -4.55 15.13
C MET A 170 4.43 -5.86 14.72
N MET A 171 3.87 -6.57 13.74
CA MET A 171 4.46 -7.80 13.19
C MET A 171 5.75 -7.53 12.41
N SER A 172 5.84 -6.43 11.65
CA SER A 172 7.09 -6.03 10.99
C SER A 172 8.18 -5.70 12.01
N MET A 173 7.86 -4.95 13.07
CA MET A 173 8.79 -4.69 14.17
C MET A 173 9.22 -5.99 14.87
N GLN A 174 8.28 -6.90 15.14
CA GLN A 174 8.58 -8.19 15.77
C GLN A 174 9.55 -9.01 14.93
N LYS A 175 9.33 -9.14 13.61
CA LYS A 175 10.23 -9.90 12.73
C LYS A 175 11.62 -9.27 12.60
N MET A 176 11.71 -7.94 12.67
CA MET A 176 13.01 -7.25 12.72
C MET A 176 13.70 -7.47 14.08
N TYR A 177 12.95 -7.41 15.19
CA TYR A 177 13.47 -7.65 16.53
C TYR A 177 13.99 -9.08 16.72
N GLU A 178 13.24 -10.09 16.26
CA GLU A 178 13.63 -11.51 16.28
C GLU A 178 14.97 -11.77 15.57
N LYS A 179 15.35 -10.91 14.61
CA LYS A 179 16.62 -10.97 13.88
C LYS A 179 17.70 -10.04 14.42
N GLY A 180 17.45 -9.32 15.52
CA GLY A 180 18.38 -8.33 16.07
C GLY A 180 18.59 -7.09 15.19
N LEU A 181 17.70 -6.85 14.20
CA LEU A 181 17.75 -5.71 13.28
C LEU A 181 17.07 -4.46 13.85
N LEU A 182 16.30 -4.63 14.93
CA LEU A 182 15.62 -3.57 15.67
C LEU A 182 15.85 -3.79 17.16
N LYS A 183 16.05 -2.70 17.92
CA LYS A 183 16.13 -2.72 19.38
C LYS A 183 14.95 -1.92 19.94
N ILE A 184 14.31 -2.45 20.98
CA ILE A 184 13.29 -1.75 21.76
C ILE A 184 13.97 -1.35 23.07
N ASN A 185 14.15 -0.04 23.27
CA ASN A 185 14.64 0.52 24.53
C ASN A 185 13.52 0.60 25.57
#